data_AF-A0A9E3IT47-F1
#
_entry.id   AF-A0A9E3IT47-F1
#
_cell.length_a   1.000
_cell.length_b   1.000
_cell.length_c   1.000
_cell.angle_alpha   90.00
_cell.angle_beta   90.00
_cell.angle_gamma   90.00
#
_symmetry.space_group_name_H-M   'P 1'
#
loop_
_entity.id
_entity.type
_entity.pdbx_description
1 polymer ?
#
loop_
_entity_poly.entity_id
_entity_poly.type
_entity_poly.pdbx_seq_one_letter_code
_entity_poly.pdbx_strand_id
1 'polypeptide(L)'
;MSEQLAWVLAARARPAEPGCAVVSVVARNALIPELAFDMAVDWHPGAEAPDVEGRALVILSLLFKELAAECDRAAAHRFSAG
;
A
#
# COMPACT_ATOMS: atom_id res chain seq x y z
N MET A 1 12.07 -17.37 1.81
CA MET A 1 10.69 -16.89 2.03
C MET A 1 9.78 -17.99 1.54
N SER A 2 8.82 -18.48 2.35
CA SER A 2 7.91 -19.54 1.90
C SER A 2 7.05 -19.02 0.76
N GLU A 3 6.76 -19.85 -0.25
CA GLU A 3 5.91 -19.46 -1.40
C GLU A 3 4.53 -18.97 -0.96
N GLN A 4 4.04 -19.44 0.19
CA GLN A 4 2.77 -19.03 0.82
C GLN A 4 2.74 -17.54 1.20
N LEU A 5 3.90 -16.90 1.39
CA LEU A 5 4.04 -15.48 1.76
C LEU A 5 4.44 -14.61 0.56
N ALA A 6 4.59 -15.19 -0.65
CA ALA A 6 4.85 -14.41 -1.85
C ALA A 6 3.59 -13.62 -2.24
N TRP A 7 3.73 -12.30 -2.34
CA TRP A 7 2.65 -11.41 -2.72
C TRP A 7 2.63 -11.18 -4.23
N VAL A 8 1.44 -11.22 -4.81
CA VAL A 8 1.16 -10.69 -6.15
C VAL A 8 0.53 -9.32 -5.99
N LEU A 9 1.10 -8.33 -6.67
CA LEU A 9 0.71 -6.92 -6.56
C LEU A 9 0.40 -6.37 -7.96
N ALA A 10 -0.65 -5.56 -8.04
CA ALA A 10 -0.95 -4.70 -9.19
C ALA A 10 -1.26 -3.30 -8.69
N ALA A 11 -0.67 -2.29 -9.33
CA ALA A 11 -0.95 -0.89 -9.08
C ALA A 11 -1.48 -0.26 -10.37
N ARG A 12 -2.42 0.68 -10.25
CA ARG A 12 -2.92 1.44 -11.38
C ARG A 12 -3.16 2.89 -10.98
N ALA A 13 -2.46 3.81 -11.64
CA ALA A 13 -2.70 5.23 -11.50
C ALA A 13 -3.88 5.68 -12.37
N ARG A 14 -4.73 6.53 -11.81
CA ARG A 14 -5.77 7.27 -12.52
C ARG A 14 -5.70 8.76 -12.15
N PRO A 15 -5.85 9.69 -13.11
CA PRO A 15 -5.97 11.10 -12.78
C PRO A 15 -7.14 11.36 -11.83
N ALA A 16 -6.99 12.30 -10.90
CA ALA A 16 -8.05 12.70 -9.98
C ALA A 16 -8.35 14.20 -10.10
N GLU A 17 -7.60 15.02 -9.36
CA GLU A 17 -7.61 16.48 -9.47
C GLU A 17 -6.34 16.97 -10.19
N PRO A 18 -6.30 18.21 -10.71
CA PRO A 18 -5.09 18.76 -11.31
C PRO A 18 -3.89 18.66 -10.35
N GLY A 19 -2.83 17.97 -10.78
CA GLY A 19 -1.64 17.72 -9.96
C GLY A 19 -1.73 16.47 -9.07
N CYS A 20 -2.82 15.70 -9.14
CA CYS A 20 -3.07 14.55 -8.27
C CYS A 20 -3.45 13.29 -9.06
N ALA A 21 -2.98 12.14 -8.58
CA ALA A 21 -3.43 10.82 -8.98
C ALA A 21 -4.15 10.13 -7.82
N VAL A 22 -5.06 9.22 -8.14
CA VAL A 22 -5.36 8.09 -7.26
C VAL A 22 -4.63 6.88 -7.80
N VAL A 23 -3.82 6.22 -6.97
CA VAL A 23 -3.25 4.91 -7.27
C VAL A 23 -4.03 3.86 -6.50
N SER A 24 -4.65 2.95 -7.25
CA SER A 24 -5.32 1.78 -6.70
C SER A 24 -4.35 0.60 -6.72
N VAL A 25 -4.12 0.00 -5.55
CA VAL A 25 -3.27 -1.18 -5.38
C VAL A 25 -4.12 -2.36 -4.94
N VAL A 26 -3.99 -3.48 -5.66
CA VAL A 26 -4.58 -4.76 -5.28
C VAL A 26 -3.45 -5.75 -5.01
N ALA A 27 -3.52 -6.41 -3.86
CA ALA A 27 -2.53 -7.36 -3.37
C ALA A 27 -3.22 -8.67 -2.96
N ARG A 28 -2.55 -9.79 -3.18
CA ARG A 28 -3.01 -11.11 -2.69
C ARG A 28 -1.85 -12.06 -2.43
N ASN A 29 -2.07 -13.02 -1.53
CA ASN A 29 -1.19 -14.17 -1.32
C ASN A 29 -2.02 -15.41 -0.92
N ALA A 30 -1.37 -16.50 -0.50
CA ALA A 30 -2.07 -17.74 -0.16
C ALA A 30 -2.98 -17.63 1.09
N LEU A 31 -2.72 -16.67 1.98
CA LEU A 31 -3.44 -16.48 3.24
C LEU A 31 -4.45 -15.32 3.17
N ILE A 32 -4.21 -14.35 2.30
CA ILE A 32 -5.02 -13.14 2.12
C ILE A 32 -5.49 -13.13 0.67
N PRO A 33 -6.76 -13.53 0.43
CA PRO A 33 -7.27 -13.71 -0.93
C PRO A 33 -7.34 -12.39 -1.70
N GLU A 34 -7.60 -11.28 -1.01
CA GLU A 34 -7.57 -9.94 -1.56
C GLU A 34 -7.32 -8.90 -0.47
N LEU A 35 -6.51 -7.91 -0.81
CA LEU A 35 -6.27 -6.72 -0.01
C LEU A 35 -6.13 -5.53 -0.97
N ALA A 36 -6.94 -4.49 -0.77
CA ALA A 36 -7.04 -3.36 -1.70
C ALA A 36 -6.86 -2.02 -0.99
N PHE A 37 -6.16 -1.09 -1.65
CA PHE A 37 -5.91 0.26 -1.16
C PHE A 37 -6.03 1.27 -2.29
N ASP A 38 -6.70 2.38 -2.01
CA ASP A 38 -6.64 3.58 -2.84
C ASP A 38 -5.82 4.65 -2.10
N MET A 39 -4.85 5.24 -2.80
CA MET A 39 -4.01 6.30 -2.25
C MET A 39 -3.95 7.49 -3.20
N ALA A 40 -4.21 8.68 -2.66
CA ALA A 40 -3.94 9.92 -3.37
C ALA A 40 -2.45 10.23 -3.34
N VAL A 41 -1.85 10.54 -4.50
CA VAL A 41 -0.44 10.90 -4.63
C VAL A 41 -0.28 12.06 -5.60
N ASP A 42 0.82 12.81 -5.47
CA ASP A 42 1.12 13.91 -6.39
C ASP A 42 1.45 13.39 -7.80
N TRP A 43 0.71 13.87 -8.79
CA TRP A 43 0.93 13.66 -10.21
C TRP A 43 1.40 14.96 -10.86
N HIS A 44 2.71 15.17 -10.84
CA HIS A 44 3.32 16.33 -11.48
C HIS A 44 3.15 16.28 -13.00
N PRO A 45 2.89 17.42 -13.67
CA PRO A 45 2.84 17.49 -15.12
C PRO A 45 4.11 16.90 -15.75
N GLY A 46 3.95 15.96 -16.68
CA GLY A 46 5.05 15.30 -17.37
C GLY A 46 5.55 13.99 -16.72
N ALA A 47 5.06 13.61 -15.53
CA ALA A 47 5.34 12.30 -14.96
C ALA A 47 4.51 11.20 -15.66
N GLU A 48 5.15 10.09 -16.02
CA GLU A 48 4.47 8.94 -16.62
C GLU A 48 3.75 8.11 -15.55
N ALA A 49 2.66 7.44 -15.93
CA ALA A 49 1.86 6.63 -15.00
C ALA A 49 2.69 5.54 -14.27
N PRO A 50 3.61 4.79 -14.92
CA PRO A 50 4.44 3.80 -14.23
C PRO A 50 5.33 4.40 -13.14
N ASP A 51 5.84 5.62 -13.32
CA ASP A 51 6.65 6.31 -12.32
C ASP A 51 5.80 6.69 -11.10
N VAL A 52 4.57 7.16 -11.33
CA VAL A 52 3.61 7.50 -10.28
C VAL A 52 3.20 6.24 -9.50
N GLU A 53 2.93 5.13 -10.20
CA GLU A 53 2.63 3.82 -9.60
C GLU A 53 3.80 3.30 -8.75
N GLY A 54 5.03 3.35 -9.28
CA GLY A 54 6.23 2.93 -8.58
C GLY A 54 6.47 3.74 -7.30
N ARG A 55 6.35 5.07 -7.37
CA ARG A 55 6.44 5.95 -6.18
C ARG A 55 5.36 5.62 -5.15
N ALA A 56 4.13 5.38 -5.60
CA ALA A 56 3.04 5.01 -4.72
C ALA A 56 3.30 3.68 -3.99
N LEU A 57 3.86 2.68 -4.68
CA LEU A 57 4.25 1.41 -4.06
C LEU A 57 5.37 1.59 -3.02
N VAL A 58 6.34 2.46 -3.27
CA VAL A 58 7.39 2.80 -2.28
C VAL A 58 6.77 3.45 -1.05
N ILE A 59 5.89 4.43 -1.21
CA ILE A 59 5.18 5.10 -0.11
C ILE A 59 4.37 4.06 0.68
N LEU A 60 3.59 3.22 0.01
CA LEU A 60 2.79 2.18 0.65
C LEU A 60 3.66 1.21 1.46
N SER A 61 4.84 0.84 0.95
CA SER A 61 5.78 -0.03 1.66
C SER A 61 6.28 0.57 2.97
N LEU A 62 6.48 1.90 3.02
CA LEU A 62 6.89 2.62 4.21
C LEU A 62 5.73 2.73 5.20
N LEU A 63 4.54 3.09 4.69
CA LEU A 63 3.32 3.18 5.50
C LEU A 63 2.97 1.85 6.17
N PHE A 64 3.11 0.71 5.49
CA PHE A 64 2.83 -0.58 6.12
C PHE A 64 3.86 -1.02 7.15
N LYS A 65 5.11 -0.57 7.06
CA LYS A 65 6.07 -0.81 8.15
C LYS A 65 5.66 -0.08 9.42
N GLU A 66 5.26 1.19 9.28
CA GLU A 66 4.77 1.98 10.41
C GLU A 66 3.42 1.47 10.94
N LEU A 67 2.50 1.09 10.05
CA LEU A 67 1.22 0.52 10.43
C LEU A 67 1.39 -0.82 11.15
N ALA A 68 2.29 -1.69 10.69
CA ALA A 68 2.60 -2.93 11.37
C ALA A 68 3.12 -2.67 12.79
N ALA A 69 4.04 -1.71 12.95
CA ALA A 69 4.54 -1.33 14.27
C ALA A 69 3.43 -0.76 15.18
N GLU A 70 2.47 -0.02 14.63
CA GLU A 70 1.31 0.47 15.39
C GLU A 70 0.34 -0.66 15.76
N CYS A 71 0.12 -1.62 14.87
CA CYS A 71 -0.66 -2.82 15.18
C CYS A 71 -0.02 -3.61 16.33
N ASP A 72 1.30 -3.78 16.33
CA ASP A 72 2.03 -4.46 17.40
C ASP A 72 1.87 -3.73 18.74
N ARG A 73 2.03 -2.40 18.75
CA ARG A 73 1.79 -1.57 19.94
C ARG A 73 0.36 -1.71 20.45
N ALA A 74 -0.63 -1.64 19.56
CA ALA A 74 -2.03 -1.75 19.91
C ALA A 74 -2.39 -3.17 20.41
N ALA A 75 -1.76 -4.21 19.88
CA ALA A 75 -1.91 -5.58 20.35
C ALA A 75 -1.29 -5.76 21.75
N ALA A 76 -0.05 -5.30 21.94
CA ALA A 76 0.65 -5.36 23.22
C ALA A 76 -0.14 -4.65 24.34
N HIS A 77 -0.68 -3.46 24.05
CA HIS A 77 -1.54 -2.76 25.00
C HIS A 77 -2.77 -3.61 25.39
N ARG A 78 -3.45 -4.22 24.42
CA ARG A 78 -4.61 -5.08 24.70
C ARG A 78 -4.23 -6.32 25.52
N PHE A 79 -3.12 -6.98 25.21
CA PHE A 79 -2.63 -8.12 26.01
C PHE A 79 -2.24 -7.71 27.43
N SER A 80 -1.68 -6.52 27.63
CA SER A 80 -1.33 -6.03 28.96
C SER A 80 -2.55 -5.64 29.81
N ALA A 81 -3.68 -5.34 29.16
CA ALA A 81 -4.94 -4.98 29.81
C ALA A 81 -5.83 -6.20 30.15
N GLY A 82 -5.42 -7.42 29.78
CA GLY A 82 -6.16 -8.66 30.01
C GLY A 82 -5.26 -9.89 30.08
#